data_AF-A0A2M8KVQ8-F1
#
_entry.id   AF-A0A2M8KVQ8-F1
#
_cell.length_a   1.000
_cell.length_b   1.000
_cell.length_c   1.000
_cell.angle_alpha   90.00
_cell.angle_beta   90.00
_cell.angle_gamma   90.00
#
_symmetry.space_group_name_H-M   'P 1'
#
loop_
_entity.id
_entity.type
_entity.pdbx_description
1 polymer ?
#
loop_
_entity_poly.entity_id
_entity_poly.type
_entity_poly.pdbx_seq_one_letter_code
_entity_poly.pdbx_strand_id
1 'polypeptide(L)'
;MGNDIVTLVLRVLSSIGYEGDKQLFAKKFIWVCEKQALDLVVKKLPKHHQSAIYGALNEKILSEQSRAYLTTVLQSESYRNTLLLVFQQNLEDYMQTVAPSLSEEQATKTAQILKEYL
;
A
#
# COMPACT_ATOMS: atom_id res chain seq x y z
N MET A 1 -5.48 -5.26 -10.07
CA MET A 1 -4.86 -4.29 -9.14
C MET A 1 -4.17 -4.97 -7.96
N GLY A 2 -4.89 -5.65 -7.04
CA GLY A 2 -4.25 -6.24 -5.85
C GLY A 2 -3.13 -7.27 -6.14
N ASN A 3 -3.34 -8.15 -7.13
CA ASN A 3 -2.33 -9.14 -7.53
C ASN A 3 -1.12 -8.54 -8.25
N ASP A 4 -1.31 -7.42 -8.95
CA ASP A 4 -0.26 -6.78 -9.74
C ASP A 4 0.76 -6.09 -8.80
N ILE A 5 0.25 -5.43 -7.76
CA ILE A 5 1.06 -4.79 -6.72
C ILE A 5 1.87 -5.83 -5.92
N VAL A 6 1.24 -6.93 -5.49
CA VAL A 6 1.94 -8.03 -4.81
C VAL A 6 3.06 -8.57 -5.69
N THR A 7 2.76 -8.83 -6.96
CA THR A 7 3.73 -9.38 -7.91
C THR A 7 4.90 -8.43 -8.11
N LEU A 8 4.65 -7.13 -8.26
CA LEU A 8 5.70 -6.12 -8.37
C LEU A 8 6.62 -6.13 -7.14
N VAL A 9 6.06 -6.08 -5.93
CA VAL A 9 6.86 -6.08 -4.70
C VAL A 9 7.71 -7.34 -4.61
N LEU A 10 7.17 -8.51 -4.93
CA LEU A 10 7.92 -9.77 -4.92
C LEU A 10 9.06 -9.79 -5.97
N ARG A 11 8.82 -9.21 -7.15
CA ARG A 11 9.85 -9.06 -8.19
C ARG A 11 10.98 -8.14 -7.73
N VAL A 12 10.65 -6.99 -7.14
CA VAL A 12 11.62 -6.03 -6.59
C VAL A 12 12.43 -6.68 -5.45
N LEU A 13 11.77 -7.33 -4.49
CA LEU A 13 12.46 -8.03 -3.40
C LEU A 13 13.42 -9.10 -3.91
N SER A 14 13.07 -9.76 -5.00
CA SER A 14 13.93 -10.77 -5.62
C SER A 14 15.09 -10.15 -6.40
N SER A 15 14.91 -8.98 -7.02
CA SER A 15 16.00 -8.31 -7.75
C SER A 15 17.03 -7.68 -6.83
N ILE A 16 16.62 -7.21 -5.64
CA ILE A 16 17.54 -6.66 -4.64
C ILE A 16 18.20 -7.73 -3.75
N GLY A 17 17.91 -9.01 -3.95
CA GLY A 17 18.46 -10.09 -3.13
C GLY A 17 17.97 -10.09 -1.67
N TYR A 18 16.70 -9.74 -1.43
CA TYR A 18 16.14 -9.83 -0.08
C TYR A 18 16.03 -11.30 0.36
N GLU A 19 16.76 -11.66 1.42
CA GLU A 19 16.85 -13.03 1.96
C GLU A 19 15.74 -13.40 2.95
N GLY A 20 14.94 -12.43 3.40
CA GLY A 20 13.84 -12.68 4.32
C GLY A 20 12.59 -13.28 3.64
N ASP A 21 11.53 -13.48 4.43
CA ASP A 21 10.23 -13.92 3.91
C ASP A 21 9.58 -12.80 3.06
N LYS A 22 9.74 -12.93 1.74
CA LYS A 22 9.22 -11.99 0.74
C LYS A 22 7.70 -11.88 0.75
N GLN A 23 7.00 -12.98 1.03
CA GLN A 23 5.53 -13.01 1.06
C GLN A 23 5.02 -12.26 2.28
N LEU A 24 5.62 -12.50 3.44
CA LEU A 24 5.29 -11.76 4.65
C LEU A 24 5.63 -10.27 4.51
N PHE A 25 6.77 -9.94 3.89
CA PHE A 25 7.12 -8.55 3.60
C PHE A 25 6.06 -7.90 2.69
N ALA A 26 5.73 -8.51 1.55
CA ALA A 26 4.76 -7.96 0.60
C ALA A 26 3.39 -7.73 1.26
N LYS A 27 2.92 -8.70 2.07
CA LYS A 27 1.67 -8.55 2.83
C LYS A 27 1.72 -7.37 3.80
N LYS A 28 2.81 -7.24 4.57
CA LYS A 28 2.97 -6.12 5.52
C LYS A 28 3.08 -4.78 4.80
N PHE A 29 3.83 -4.73 3.70
CA PHE A 29 4.01 -3.53 2.90
C PHE A 29 2.68 -3.03 2.33
N ILE A 30 1.90 -3.93 1.73
CA ILE A 30 0.57 -3.61 1.20
C ILE A 30 -0.36 -3.16 2.32
N TRP A 31 -0.35 -3.84 3.46
CA TRP A 31 -1.17 -3.44 4.61
C TRP A 31 -0.84 -2.03 5.11
N VAL A 32 0.44 -1.63 5.13
CA VAL A 32 0.84 -0.26 5.44
C VAL A 32 0.25 0.72 4.42
N CYS A 33 0.34 0.39 3.13
CA CYS A 33 -0.22 1.21 2.05
C CYS A 33 -1.75 1.36 2.16
N GLU A 34 -2.47 0.26 2.40
CA GLU A 34 -3.92 0.25 2.59
C GLU A 34 -4.35 1.10 3.78
N LYS A 35 -3.63 1.02 4.90
CA LYS A 35 -3.89 1.84 6.09
C LYS A 35 -3.70 3.33 5.81
N GLN A 36 -2.59 3.70 5.20
CA GLN A 36 -2.32 5.10 4.86
C GLN A 36 -3.32 5.63 3.84
N ALA A 37 -3.68 4.84 2.82
CA ALA A 37 -4.68 5.23 1.83
C ALA A 37 -6.06 5.41 2.47
N LEU A 38 -6.47 4.49 3.35
CA LEU A 38 -7.72 4.60 4.09
C LEU A 38 -7.73 5.87 4.96
N ASP A 39 -6.66 6.13 5.69
CA ASP A 39 -6.52 7.33 6.53
C ASP A 39 -6.64 8.62 5.70
N LEU A 40 -5.97 8.70 4.55
CA LEU A 40 -6.03 9.85 3.65
C LEU A 40 -7.43 10.06 3.06
N VAL A 41 -8.15 9.00 2.70
CA VAL A 41 -9.52 9.13 2.19
C VAL A 41 -10.49 9.48 3.31
N VAL A 42 -10.36 8.87 4.49
CA VAL A 42 -11.20 9.16 5.65
C VAL A 42 -11.04 10.62 6.08
N LYS A 43 -9.82 11.16 6.11
CA LYS A 43 -9.54 12.57 6.42
C LYS A 43 -10.24 13.57 5.51
N LYS A 44 -10.63 13.17 4.29
CA LYS A 44 -11.39 14.01 3.35
C LYS A 44 -12.91 14.01 3.61
N LEU A 45 -13.40 13.10 4.45
CA LEU A 45 -14.82 13.03 4.80
C LEU A 45 -15.22 14.10 5.83
N PRO A 46 -16.52 14.42 5.96
CA PRO A 46 -17.02 15.21 7.07
C PRO A 46 -16.65 14.61 8.44
N LYS A 47 -16.34 15.46 9.44
CA LYS A 47 -15.84 15.03 10.78
C LYS A 47 -16.70 13.98 11.48
N HIS A 48 -18.02 14.02 11.30
CA HIS A 48 -18.93 13.03 11.89
C HIS A 48 -18.77 11.64 11.27
N HIS A 49 -18.47 11.55 9.97
CA HIS A 49 -18.14 10.28 9.30
C HIS A 49 -16.74 9.78 9.68
N GLN A 50 -15.77 10.68 9.85
CA GLN A 50 -14.43 10.32 10.34
C GLN A 50 -14.49 9.60 11.69
N SER A 51 -15.20 10.19 12.65
CA SER A 51 -15.32 9.67 14.01
C SER A 51 -15.98 8.29 14.03
N ALA A 52 -17.01 8.08 13.19
CA ALA A 52 -17.69 6.80 13.05
C ALA A 52 -16.79 5.70 12.48
N ILE A 53 -15.89 6.05 11.54
CA ILE A 53 -14.95 5.09 10.94
C ILE A 53 -13.80 4.77 11.89
N TYR A 54 -13.15 5.79 12.47
CA TYR A 54 -12.04 5.57 13.41
C TYR A 54 -12.49 4.88 14.70
N GLY A 55 -13.67 5.24 15.23
CA GLY A 55 -14.26 4.56 16.38
C GLY A 55 -14.49 3.07 16.11
N ALA A 56 -15.00 2.75 14.93
CA ALA A 56 -15.27 1.38 14.53
C ALA A 56 -14.02 0.58 14.10
N LEU A 57 -12.89 1.23 13.84
CA LEU A 57 -11.59 0.56 13.69
C LEU A 57 -10.94 0.23 15.05
N ASN A 58 -11.25 1.02 16.09
CA ASN A 58 -10.74 0.82 17.45
C ASN A 58 -11.59 -0.15 18.27
N GLU A 59 -12.90 -0.09 18.12
CA GLU A 59 -13.82 -1.07 18.65
C GLU A 59 -13.89 -2.24 17.67
N LYS A 60 -13.59 -3.47 18.08
CA LYS A 60 -13.63 -4.67 17.19
C LYS A 60 -15.02 -4.98 16.60
N ILE A 61 -16.00 -4.08 16.74
CA ILE A 61 -17.38 -4.21 16.33
C ILE A 61 -17.77 -2.97 15.53
N LEU A 62 -17.79 -3.09 14.21
CA LEU A 62 -18.40 -2.08 13.35
C LEU A 62 -19.94 -2.19 13.41
N SER A 63 -20.64 -1.07 13.61
CA SER A 63 -22.07 -1.00 13.34
C SER A 63 -22.35 -1.33 11.86
N GLU A 64 -23.55 -1.81 11.52
CA GLU A 64 -23.92 -2.10 10.12
C GLU A 64 -23.78 -0.86 9.21
N GLN A 65 -24.18 0.31 9.72
CA GLN A 65 -24.05 1.58 9.01
C GLN A 65 -22.57 1.96 8.77
N SER A 66 -21.71 1.78 9.78
CA SER A 66 -20.26 2.01 9.63
C SER A 66 -19.63 1.03 8.64
N ARG A 67 -20.08 -0.24 8.61
CA ARG A 67 -19.62 -1.23 7.61
C ARG A 67 -20.01 -0.80 6.20
N ALA A 68 -21.27 -0.43 5.98
CA ALA A 68 -21.75 0.02 4.69
C ALA A 68 -20.93 1.22 4.18
N TYR A 69 -20.69 2.21 5.05
CA TYR A 69 -19.91 3.38 4.68
C TYR A 69 -18.44 3.04 4.38
N LEU A 70 -17.80 2.20 5.21
CA LEU A 70 -16.45 1.73 4.98
C LEU A 70 -16.35 0.94 3.66
N THR A 71 -17.33 0.09 3.36
CA THR A 71 -17.40 -0.63 2.08
C THR A 71 -17.50 0.34 0.90
N THR A 72 -18.35 1.38 0.99
CA THR A 72 -18.44 2.41 -0.05
C THR A 72 -17.12 3.14 -0.24
N VAL A 73 -16.44 3.51 0.85
CA VAL A 73 -15.11 4.13 0.79
C VAL A 73 -14.10 3.22 0.11
N LEU A 74 -14.00 1.96 0.53
CA LEU A 74 -13.04 0.99 -0.02
C LEU A 74 -13.32 0.62 -1.48
N GLN A 75 -14.57 0.71 -1.93
CA GLN A 75 -14.96 0.47 -3.31
C GLN A 75 -14.81 1.70 -4.21
N SER A 76 -14.63 2.88 -3.62
CA SER A 76 -14.52 4.13 -4.37
C SER A 76 -13.26 4.19 -5.24
N GLU A 77 -13.39 4.84 -6.39
CA GLU A 77 -12.23 5.16 -7.24
C GLU A 77 -11.23 6.05 -6.50
N SER A 78 -11.72 6.93 -5.62
CA SER A 78 -10.88 7.77 -4.76
C SER A 78 -9.93 6.94 -3.88
N TYR A 79 -10.42 5.87 -3.27
CA TYR A 79 -9.58 4.96 -2.49
C TYR A 79 -8.58 4.22 -3.36
N ARG A 80 -8.99 3.70 -4.52
CA ARG A 80 -8.08 3.01 -5.45
C ARG A 80 -6.93 3.91 -5.93
N ASN A 81 -7.25 5.13 -6.34
CA ASN A 81 -6.25 6.10 -6.80
C ASN A 81 -5.33 6.54 -5.65
N THR A 82 -5.89 6.74 -4.45
CA THR A 82 -5.09 7.07 -3.26
C THR A 82 -4.17 5.91 -2.87
N LEU A 83 -4.64 4.66 -2.95
CA LEU A 83 -3.84 3.47 -2.69
C LEU A 83 -2.67 3.34 -3.67
N LEU A 84 -2.91 3.59 -4.96
CA LEU A 84 -1.84 3.58 -5.96
C LEU A 84 -0.79 4.65 -5.69
N LEU A 85 -1.21 5.87 -5.37
CA LEU A 85 -0.31 6.98 -5.03
C LEU A 85 0.55 6.64 -3.80
N VAL A 86 -0.08 6.19 -2.72
CA VAL A 86 0.60 5.80 -1.48
C VAL A 86 1.56 4.64 -1.73
N PHE A 87 1.17 3.67 -2.55
CA PHE A 87 2.03 2.56 -2.93
C PHE A 87 3.27 3.05 -3.67
N GLN A 88 3.12 3.91 -4.67
CA GLN A 88 4.24 4.48 -5.42
C GLN A 88 5.20 5.24 -4.50
N GLN A 89 4.67 6.09 -3.60
CA GLN A 89 5.47 6.84 -2.63
C GLN A 89 6.25 5.92 -1.69
N ASN A 90 5.58 4.96 -1.05
CA ASN A 90 6.25 4.03 -0.14
C ASN A 90 7.28 3.15 -0.86
N LEU A 91 7.04 2.80 -2.13
CA LEU A 91 7.99 2.02 -2.91
C LEU A 91 9.20 2.87 -3.28
N GLU A 92 9.00 4.12 -3.66
CA GLU A 92 10.08 5.08 -3.91
C GLU A 92 10.94 5.29 -2.67
N ASP A 93 10.33 5.54 -1.51
CA ASP A 93 11.03 5.72 -0.22
C ASP A 93 11.85 4.47 0.16
N TYR A 94 11.25 3.29 -0.02
CA TYR A 94 11.94 2.04 0.17
C TYR A 94 13.14 1.90 -0.78
N MET A 95 12.94 2.21 -2.06
CA MET A 95 14.01 2.14 -3.07
C MET A 95 15.13 3.14 -2.80
N GLN A 96 14.83 4.37 -2.37
CA GLN A 96 15.85 5.34 -1.97
C GLN A 96 16.68 4.84 -0.77
N THR A 97 16.06 4.09 0.13
CA THR A 97 16.74 3.49 1.29
C THR A 97 17.66 2.33 0.87
N VAL A 98 17.22 1.45 -0.03
CA VAL A 98 18.00 0.26 -0.41
C VAL A 98 18.98 0.50 -1.56
N ALA A 99 18.73 1.48 -2.44
CA ALA A 99 19.53 1.73 -3.64
C ALA A 99 21.05 1.86 -3.39
N PRO A 100 21.53 2.54 -2.32
CA PRO A 100 22.96 2.65 -2.04
C PRO A 100 23.64 1.32 -1.72
N SER A 101 22.88 0.30 -1.34
CA SER A 101 23.39 -1.02 -0.96
C SER A 101 23.36 -2.04 -2.12
N LEU A 102 22.77 -1.67 -3.26
CA LEU A 102 22.63 -2.55 -4.40
C LEU A 102 23.92 -2.61 -5.21
N SER A 103 24.25 -3.80 -5.73
CA SER A 103 25.21 -3.90 -6.82
C SER A 103 24.67 -3.25 -8.10
N GLU A 104 25.55 -2.92 -9.03
CA GLU A 104 25.17 -2.35 -10.33
C GLU A 104 24.17 -3.23 -11.10
N GLU A 105 24.36 -4.56 -11.04
CA GLU A 105 23.44 -5.52 -11.64
C GLU A 105 22.05 -5.48 -10.99
N GLN A 106 22.00 -5.48 -9.64
CA GLN A 106 20.76 -5.42 -8.88
C GLN A 106 20.02 -4.10 -9.14
N ALA A 107 20.73 -2.99 -9.18
CA ALA A 107 20.17 -1.67 -9.47
C ALA A 107 19.57 -1.62 -10.89
N THR A 108 20.30 -2.11 -11.89
CA THR A 108 19.84 -2.15 -13.29
C THR A 108 18.59 -3.02 -13.44
N LYS A 109 18.60 -4.23 -12.87
CA LYS A 109 17.46 -5.16 -12.92
C LYS A 109 16.23 -4.58 -12.22
N THR A 110 16.42 -3.94 -11.07
CA THR A 110 15.32 -3.32 -10.33
C THR A 110 14.73 -2.13 -11.08
N ALA A 111 15.56 -1.29 -11.70
CA ALA A 111 15.11 -0.16 -12.52
C ALA A 111 14.29 -0.63 -13.73
N GLN A 112 14.66 -1.75 -14.37
CA GLN A 112 13.89 -2.33 -15.46
C GLN A 112 12.51 -2.81 -14.99
N ILE A 113 12.44 -3.51 -13.85
CA ILE A 113 11.17 -3.98 -13.26
C ILE A 113 10.23 -2.80 -12.98
N LEU A 114 10.75 -1.69 -12.45
CA LEU A 114 9.94 -0.50 -12.13
C LEU A 114 9.41 0.18 -13.39
N LYS A 115 10.21 0.29 -14.46
CA LYS A 115 9.78 0.86 -15.76
C LYS A 115 8.71 0.05 -16.48
N GLU A 116 8.61 -1.25 -16.24
CA GLU A 116 7.56 -2.09 -16.82
C GLU A 116 6.19 -1.89 -16.14
N TYR A 117 6.19 -1.33 -14.93
CA TYR A 117 5.02 -1.27 -14.06
C TYR A 117 4.51 0.16 -13.79
N LEU A 118 5.33 1.17 -14.05
CA LEU A 118 5.06 2.60 -13.88
C LEU A 118 5.11 3.30 -15.23
#